data_AF-A0A7W0ZMS7-F1
#
_entry.id   AF-A0A7W0ZMS7-F1
#
_cell.length_a   1.000
_cell.length_b   1.000
_cell.length_c   1.000
_cell.angle_alpha   90.00
_cell.angle_beta   90.00
_cell.angle_gamma   90.00
#
_symmetry.space_group_name_H-M   'P 1'
#
loop_
_entity.id
_entity.type
_entity.pdbx_description
1 polymer ?
#
loop_
_entity_poly.entity_id
_entity_poly.type
_entity_poly.pdbx_seq_one_letter_code
_entity_poly.pdbx_strand_id
1 'polypeptide(L)'
;RDLDALPFWASLRGRNKKVAVIDPPDCYPVPGVDGVQLANWAPHLGWASRDPVYAPCAEPTELLQEVRQLFGPRMNLLENSSSSFQEDEQIYQSLLKQIAKKGELCRKLLARDDRRHSYLIVAVFSECHTAAHQFWKYRPAVPASEATQENKLTHAIRDVYQAIDRQLGLLLIELPDDANVFIVSSVGIEDDYPTTQLIETFCRQLGYQAHPEPASPSLKPLALFRRIIPQAWRIALSRYLPRDTRERLLADQFRNGTNWGKTTAFTIPAYYTSFVRVNLRGREPEGIVERGAEYESLLERLESDLKQLVDLDTGEPAVKRITRSVDVFNGYPHVALPDLFIEWNHRHFMQRVNHPMCDLVQKKPDFFRTTDHSDHGFFAAAGPSIGARESLGDVPVLDFAPTFLSLMGEPVPRCLTGKVIDRMISD
;
A
#
# COMPACT_ATOMS: atom_id res chain seq x y z
N ARG A 1 5.71 -2.84 -18.06
CA ARG A 1 5.30 -1.70 -18.92
C ARG A 1 4.64 -0.62 -18.07
N ASP A 2 3.74 -0.97 -17.15
CA ASP A 2 3.15 0.01 -16.21
C ASP A 2 4.07 0.44 -15.06
N LEU A 3 5.04 -0.38 -14.66
CA LEU A 3 5.88 -0.14 -13.47
C LEU A 3 6.67 1.17 -13.51
N ASP A 4 7.02 1.63 -14.71
CA ASP A 4 7.75 2.89 -14.93
C ASP A 4 6.84 3.96 -15.56
N ALA A 5 5.53 3.70 -15.64
CA ALA A 5 4.60 4.66 -16.20
C ALA A 5 4.41 5.84 -15.24
N LEU A 6 4.41 7.05 -15.81
CA LEU A 6 3.96 8.22 -15.08
C LEU A 6 2.46 8.13 -14.82
N PRO A 7 1.94 8.83 -13.79
CA PRO A 7 0.51 8.92 -13.57
C PRO A 7 -0.22 9.40 -14.84
N PHE A 8 -1.44 8.91 -15.09
CA PHE A 8 -2.11 9.08 -16.39
C PHE A 8 -2.25 10.55 -16.82
N TRP A 9 -2.44 11.47 -15.87
CA TRP A 9 -2.53 12.91 -16.13
C TRP A 9 -1.24 13.53 -16.67
N ALA A 10 -0.09 12.86 -16.55
CA ALA A 10 1.15 13.26 -17.21
C ALA A 10 1.00 13.33 -18.74
N SER A 11 0.09 12.52 -19.30
CA SER A 11 -0.21 12.52 -20.74
C SER A 11 -0.83 13.84 -21.23
N LEU A 12 -1.33 14.69 -20.33
CA LEU A 12 -1.95 15.98 -20.65
C LEU A 12 -0.93 17.11 -20.83
N ARG A 13 0.35 16.86 -20.53
CA ARG A 13 1.44 17.83 -20.71
C ARG A 13 1.44 18.41 -22.12
N GLY A 14 1.36 19.74 -22.22
CA GLY A 14 1.40 20.46 -23.50
C GLY A 14 0.16 20.29 -24.39
N ARG A 15 -0.96 19.77 -23.84
CA ARG A 15 -2.21 19.54 -24.60
C ARG A 15 -3.27 20.62 -24.39
N ASN A 16 -2.90 21.76 -23.81
CA ASN A 16 -3.82 22.86 -23.45
C ASN A 16 -4.99 22.39 -22.57
N LYS A 17 -4.71 21.43 -21.67
CA LYS A 17 -5.67 20.88 -20.71
C LYS A 17 -5.13 21.08 -19.31
N LYS A 18 -5.87 21.83 -18.49
CA LYS A 18 -5.53 22.08 -17.09
C LYS A 18 -5.99 20.93 -16.20
N VAL A 19 -5.18 20.63 -15.18
CA VAL A 19 -5.48 19.65 -14.13
C VAL A 19 -5.57 20.31 -12.76
N ALA A 20 -6.36 19.72 -11.87
CA ALA A 20 -6.28 19.96 -10.43
C ALA A 20 -6.07 18.61 -9.73
N VAL A 21 -4.86 18.35 -9.26
CA VAL A 21 -4.47 17.07 -8.63
C VAL A 21 -4.12 17.32 -7.17
N ILE A 22 -4.83 16.67 -6.25
CA ILE A 22 -4.77 16.96 -4.82
C ILE A 22 -4.57 15.65 -4.05
N ASP A 23 -3.40 15.55 -3.42
CA ASP A 23 -2.91 14.42 -2.63
C ASP A 23 -3.05 13.03 -3.29
N PRO A 24 -2.67 12.85 -4.56
CA PRO A 24 -2.57 11.50 -5.12
C PRO A 24 -1.57 10.69 -4.27
N PRO A 25 -1.89 9.44 -3.89
CA PRO A 25 -1.01 8.62 -3.08
C PRO A 25 0.29 8.32 -3.84
N ASP A 26 1.41 8.33 -3.12
CA ASP A 26 2.75 7.95 -3.60
C ASP A 26 3.20 8.61 -4.92
N CYS A 27 2.67 9.82 -5.19
CA CYS A 27 2.93 10.57 -6.41
C CYS A 27 3.56 11.93 -6.10
N TYR A 28 4.43 12.39 -7.00
CA TYR A 28 4.96 13.76 -6.99
C TYR A 28 4.32 14.58 -8.11
N PRO A 29 4.29 15.92 -7.97
CA PRO A 29 3.87 16.79 -9.06
C PRO A 29 4.65 16.49 -10.34
N VAL A 30 3.93 16.29 -11.43
CA VAL A 30 4.53 16.03 -12.75
C VAL A 30 4.87 17.38 -13.40
N PRO A 31 6.15 17.70 -13.67
CA PRO A 31 6.52 19.00 -14.21
C PRO A 31 5.87 19.29 -15.56
N GLY A 32 5.50 20.54 -15.82
CA GLY A 32 4.99 21.01 -17.11
C GLY A 32 3.56 20.55 -17.46
N VAL A 33 2.82 19.97 -16.52
CA VAL A 33 1.37 19.77 -16.67
C VAL A 33 0.67 21.05 -16.25
N ASP A 34 -0.16 21.61 -17.13
CA ASP A 34 -0.86 22.87 -16.88
C ASP A 34 -1.88 22.70 -15.72
N GLY A 35 -1.96 23.70 -14.84
CA GLY A 35 -2.88 23.70 -13.69
C GLY A 35 -2.15 23.57 -12.36
N VAL A 36 -2.80 22.92 -11.38
CA VAL A 36 -2.30 22.81 -10.01
C VAL A 36 -2.15 21.35 -9.59
N GLN A 37 -1.03 21.05 -8.94
CA GLN A 37 -0.75 19.75 -8.34
C GLN A 37 -0.26 20.00 -6.91
N LEU A 38 -0.96 19.44 -5.94
CA LEU A 38 -0.58 19.44 -4.53
C LEU A 38 -0.38 17.99 -4.10
N ALA A 39 0.82 17.66 -3.63
CA ALA A 39 1.16 16.33 -3.15
C ALA A 39 1.63 16.38 -1.71
N ASN A 40 1.37 15.28 -1.00
CA ASN A 40 1.81 15.08 0.38
C ASN A 40 1.39 16.18 1.37
N TRP A 41 0.27 16.88 1.13
CA TRP A 41 -0.28 17.87 2.05
C TRP A 41 -1.13 17.28 3.17
N ALA A 42 -2.07 16.40 2.81
CA ALA A 42 -2.87 15.58 3.72
C ALA A 42 -2.90 14.09 3.34
N PRO A 43 -1.74 13.46 3.06
CA PRO A 43 -1.66 12.03 2.79
C PRO A 43 -1.90 11.23 4.06
N HIS A 44 -2.38 9.99 3.90
CA HIS A 44 -2.15 8.99 4.92
C HIS A 44 -0.65 8.73 5.00
N LEU A 45 -0.05 9.09 6.12
CA LEU A 45 1.34 8.80 6.40
C LEU A 45 1.28 7.82 7.56
N GLY A 46 1.55 6.54 7.31
CA GLY A 46 1.79 5.61 8.41
C GLY A 46 3.02 6.02 9.22
N TRP A 47 3.86 5.07 9.58
CA TRP A 47 5.10 5.36 10.32
C TRP A 47 6.12 6.23 9.53
N ALA A 48 5.86 6.54 8.27
CA ALA A 48 6.71 7.28 7.34
C ALA A 48 6.55 8.82 7.38
N SER A 49 5.69 9.38 8.24
CA SER A 49 5.33 10.81 8.24
C SER A 49 6.45 11.84 8.41
N ARG A 50 7.68 11.42 8.76
CA ARG A 50 8.85 12.29 8.95
C ARG A 50 9.92 12.12 7.88
N ASP A 51 9.69 11.28 6.87
CA ASP A 51 10.63 11.13 5.77
C ASP A 51 10.64 12.36 4.87
N PRO A 52 11.82 12.94 4.54
CA PRO A 52 11.92 13.99 3.52
C PRO A 52 11.32 13.61 2.16
N VAL A 53 11.29 12.32 1.82
CA VAL A 53 10.63 11.79 0.63
C VAL A 53 9.13 12.16 0.62
N TYR A 54 8.46 12.13 1.77
CA TYR A 54 7.05 12.52 1.89
C TYR A 54 6.85 13.98 2.31
N ALA A 55 7.79 14.87 1.97
CA ALA A 55 7.62 16.30 2.20
C ALA A 55 6.46 16.83 1.34
N PRO A 56 5.58 17.70 1.89
CA PRO A 56 4.57 18.40 1.10
C PRO A 56 5.24 19.19 -0.02
N CYS A 57 4.77 18.99 -1.25
CA CYS A 57 5.27 19.69 -2.43
C CYS A 57 4.11 20.05 -3.36
N ALA A 58 4.33 21.05 -4.21
CA ALA A 58 3.32 21.53 -5.12
C ALA A 58 3.94 22.04 -6.44
N GLU A 59 3.15 21.99 -7.50
CA GLU A 59 3.41 22.64 -8.78
C GLU A 59 2.16 23.48 -9.13
N PRO A 60 2.29 24.80 -9.34
CA PRO A 60 3.51 25.60 -9.17
C PRO A 60 3.91 25.72 -7.69
N THR A 61 5.19 25.98 -7.41
CA THR A 61 5.76 25.95 -6.04
C THR A 61 5.09 26.91 -5.06
N GLU A 62 4.58 28.05 -5.54
CA GLU A 62 3.93 29.08 -4.72
C GLU A 62 2.61 28.59 -4.11
N LEU A 63 1.97 27.58 -4.73
CA LEU A 63 0.74 26.97 -4.24
C LEU A 63 0.91 26.45 -2.82
N LEU A 64 2.05 25.84 -2.50
CA LEU A 64 2.27 25.28 -1.17
C LEU A 64 2.28 26.37 -0.08
N GLN A 65 2.83 27.54 -0.38
CA GLN A 65 2.85 28.66 0.56
C GLN A 65 1.44 29.22 0.79
N GLU A 66 0.66 29.37 -0.27
CA GLU A 66 -0.73 29.81 -0.17
C GLU A 66 -1.59 28.82 0.63
N VAL A 67 -1.49 27.52 0.34
CA VAL A 67 -2.21 26.48 1.09
C VAL A 67 -1.84 26.55 2.58
N ARG A 68 -0.55 26.78 2.90
CA ARG A 68 -0.11 27.00 4.29
C ARG A 68 -0.70 28.24 4.94
N GLN A 69 -0.89 29.33 4.19
CA GLN A 69 -1.46 30.57 4.71
C GLN A 69 -2.96 30.43 4.98
N LEU A 70 -3.70 29.80 4.05
CA LEU A 70 -5.15 29.66 4.15
C LEU A 70 -5.56 28.57 5.13
N PHE A 71 -4.84 27.45 5.13
CA PHE A 71 -5.22 26.24 5.84
C PHE A 71 -4.23 25.90 6.97
N GLY A 72 -3.22 26.72 7.25
CA GLY A 72 -2.24 26.41 8.29
C GLY A 72 -1.29 25.26 7.88
N PRO A 73 -0.62 24.59 8.82
CA PRO A 73 0.39 23.57 8.51
C PRO A 73 -0.21 22.31 7.87
N ARG A 74 0.68 21.45 7.34
CA ARG A 74 0.33 20.15 6.75
C ARG A 74 -0.55 19.33 7.71
N MET A 75 -1.48 18.57 7.15
CA MET A 75 -2.37 17.70 7.91
C MET A 75 -1.68 16.36 8.15
N ASN A 76 -1.57 15.93 9.41
CA ASN A 76 -0.92 14.67 9.77
C ASN A 76 -2.00 13.62 10.02
N LEU A 77 -2.25 12.76 9.02
CA LEU A 77 -3.09 11.59 9.15
C LEU A 77 -2.22 10.43 9.61
N LEU A 78 -2.19 10.22 10.93
CA LEU A 78 -1.37 9.20 11.58
C LEU A 78 -2.26 8.16 12.24
N GLU A 79 -1.91 6.91 12.01
CA GLU A 79 -2.41 5.82 12.83
C GLU A 79 -1.51 5.60 14.04
N ASN A 80 -2.13 5.15 15.13
CA ASN A 80 -1.46 4.69 16.32
C ASN A 80 -2.18 3.43 16.79
N SER A 81 -1.73 2.25 16.39
CA SER A 81 -2.37 1.00 16.83
C SER A 81 -2.09 0.65 18.30
N SER A 82 -1.25 1.42 19.00
CA SER A 82 -1.06 1.33 20.45
C SER A 82 -1.79 2.42 21.23
N SER A 83 -2.70 3.15 20.58
CA SER A 83 -3.51 4.18 21.22
C SER A 83 -4.43 3.61 22.31
N SER A 84 -4.62 4.42 23.34
CA SER A 84 -5.73 4.28 24.29
C SER A 84 -7.05 4.70 23.64
N PHE A 85 -8.17 4.30 24.26
CA PHE A 85 -9.51 4.72 23.80
C PHE A 85 -9.67 6.24 23.73
N GLN A 86 -9.11 6.98 24.69
CA GLN A 86 -9.17 8.44 24.71
C GLN A 86 -8.38 9.07 23.55
N GLU A 87 -7.22 8.50 23.21
CA GLU A 87 -6.45 8.93 22.05
C GLU A 87 -7.19 8.60 20.75
N ASP A 88 -7.88 7.45 20.68
CA ASP A 88 -8.73 7.11 19.54
C ASP A 88 -9.90 8.08 19.35
N GLU A 89 -10.54 8.53 20.44
CA GLU A 89 -11.55 9.60 20.39
C GLU A 89 -10.96 10.90 19.83
N GLN A 90 -9.73 11.26 20.20
CA GLN A 90 -9.05 12.45 19.68
C GLN A 90 -8.71 12.32 18.19
N ILE A 91 -8.21 11.16 17.77
CA ILE A 91 -7.93 10.86 16.35
C ILE A 91 -9.22 10.94 15.54
N TYR A 92 -10.31 10.34 16.03
CA TYR A 92 -11.62 10.39 15.38
C TYR A 92 -12.10 11.84 15.16
N GLN A 93 -12.08 12.67 16.20
CA GLN A 93 -12.47 14.09 16.09
C GLN A 93 -11.55 14.88 15.17
N SER A 94 -10.25 14.55 15.17
CA SER A 94 -9.27 15.17 14.28
C SER A 94 -9.54 14.81 12.81
N LEU A 95 -9.87 13.55 12.50
CA LEU A 95 -10.19 13.11 11.15
C LEU A 95 -11.41 13.85 10.59
N LEU A 96 -12.49 13.96 11.36
CA LEU A 96 -13.69 14.69 10.91
C LEU A 96 -13.41 16.17 10.59
N LYS A 97 -12.58 16.84 11.40
CA LYS A 97 -12.15 18.22 11.14
C LYS A 97 -11.26 18.33 9.90
N GLN A 98 -10.34 17.38 9.72
CA GLN A 98 -9.43 17.35 8.57
C GLN A 98 -10.19 17.11 7.27
N ILE A 99 -11.19 16.22 7.24
CA ILE A 99 -12.05 15.99 6.08
C ILE A 99 -12.76 17.28 5.64
N ALA A 100 -13.39 17.98 6.58
CA ALA A 100 -14.07 19.24 6.28
C ALA A 100 -13.11 20.29 5.69
N LYS A 101 -11.93 20.41 6.28
CA LYS A 101 -10.86 21.31 5.83
C LYS A 101 -10.30 20.92 4.46
N LYS A 102 -10.13 19.61 4.20
CA LYS A 102 -9.69 19.09 2.89
C LYS A 102 -10.73 19.34 1.81
N GLY A 103 -12.01 19.16 2.11
CA GLY A 103 -13.08 19.52 1.19
C GLY A 103 -13.09 21.02 0.86
N GLU A 104 -12.90 21.89 1.87
CA GLU A 104 -12.78 23.34 1.64
C GLU A 104 -11.56 23.68 0.78
N LEU A 105 -10.41 23.07 1.05
CA LEU A 105 -9.21 23.18 0.22
C LEU A 105 -9.51 22.82 -1.24
N CYS A 106 -10.09 21.64 -1.49
CA CYS A 106 -10.46 21.21 -2.84
C CYS A 106 -11.36 22.26 -3.51
N ARG A 107 -12.42 22.72 -2.86
CA ARG A 107 -13.32 23.75 -3.44
C ARG A 107 -12.59 25.06 -3.73
N LYS A 108 -11.73 25.55 -2.83
CA LYS A 108 -10.95 26.77 -3.06
C LYS A 108 -9.98 26.64 -4.23
N LEU A 109 -9.27 25.51 -4.33
CA LEU A 109 -8.37 25.27 -5.46
C LEU A 109 -9.12 25.18 -6.78
N LEU A 110 -10.30 24.56 -6.77
CA LEU A 110 -11.16 24.56 -7.94
C LEU A 110 -11.68 25.97 -8.28
N ALA A 111 -11.80 26.90 -7.32
CA ALA A 111 -12.26 28.29 -7.50
C ALA A 111 -11.24 29.23 -8.10
N ARG A 112 -9.99 28.80 -8.22
CA ARG A 112 -8.86 29.70 -8.45
C ARG A 112 -8.79 30.25 -9.88
N ASP A 113 -9.39 29.56 -10.84
CA ASP A 113 -9.41 29.94 -12.26
C ASP A 113 -10.85 29.97 -12.78
N ASP A 114 -11.14 30.89 -13.71
CA ASP A 114 -12.43 31.04 -14.38
C ASP A 114 -12.96 29.67 -14.88
N ARG A 115 -13.90 29.11 -14.12
CA ARG A 115 -14.19 27.67 -13.97
C ARG A 115 -14.91 27.03 -15.16
N ARG A 116 -14.30 27.06 -16.34
CA ARG A 116 -14.77 26.29 -17.51
C ARG A 116 -13.65 25.49 -18.22
N HIS A 117 -12.44 25.43 -17.65
CA HIS A 117 -11.26 24.96 -18.38
C HIS A 117 -10.35 23.95 -17.66
N SER A 118 -10.68 23.50 -16.43
CA SER A 118 -10.00 22.34 -15.82
C SER A 118 -10.63 21.07 -16.35
N TYR A 119 -9.88 20.32 -17.14
CA TYR A 119 -10.37 19.12 -17.84
C TYR A 119 -10.30 17.86 -16.96
N LEU A 120 -9.49 17.90 -15.90
CA LEU A 120 -9.31 16.78 -14.98
C LEU A 120 -9.15 17.26 -13.55
N ILE A 121 -9.92 16.68 -12.65
CA ILE A 121 -9.81 16.88 -11.20
C ILE A 121 -9.56 15.52 -10.56
N VAL A 122 -8.48 15.41 -9.79
CA VAL A 122 -8.14 14.23 -8.99
C VAL A 122 -8.00 14.68 -7.55
N ALA A 123 -8.90 14.25 -6.67
CA ALA A 123 -8.84 14.58 -5.25
C ALA A 123 -9.00 13.30 -4.41
N VAL A 124 -8.05 13.03 -3.53
CA VAL A 124 -8.01 11.80 -2.74
C VAL A 124 -8.25 12.10 -1.26
N PHE A 125 -9.22 11.43 -0.64
CA PHE A 125 -9.47 11.52 0.80
C PHE A 125 -8.89 10.30 1.53
N SER A 126 -7.64 10.41 2.00
CA SER A 126 -6.95 9.31 2.70
C SER A 126 -7.41 9.11 4.15
N GLU A 127 -8.32 9.94 4.64
CA GLU A 127 -8.89 9.84 5.98
C GLU A 127 -9.67 8.53 6.17
N CYS A 128 -10.32 8.02 5.11
CA CYS A 128 -11.01 6.73 5.18
C CYS A 128 -10.04 5.56 5.41
N HIS A 129 -8.84 5.61 4.80
CA HIS A 129 -7.80 4.60 5.00
C HIS A 129 -7.30 4.60 6.45
N THR A 130 -6.95 5.78 6.97
CA THR A 130 -6.54 5.95 8.38
C THR A 130 -7.64 5.46 9.34
N ALA A 131 -8.89 5.84 9.09
CA ALA A 131 -10.03 5.46 9.92
C ALA A 131 -10.27 3.95 9.90
N ALA A 132 -10.14 3.31 8.73
CA ALA A 132 -10.36 1.88 8.59
C ALA A 132 -9.37 1.08 9.43
N HIS A 133 -8.07 1.38 9.39
CA HIS A 133 -7.09 0.71 10.25
C HIS A 133 -7.25 1.08 11.73
N GLN A 134 -7.43 2.37 12.05
CA GLN A 134 -7.47 2.85 13.45
C GLN A 134 -8.68 2.31 14.21
N PHE A 135 -9.85 2.30 13.57
CA PHE A 135 -11.12 2.00 14.22
C PHE A 135 -11.68 0.62 13.88
N TRP A 136 -10.94 -0.21 13.14
CA TRP A 136 -11.40 -1.56 12.78
C TRP A 136 -11.84 -2.38 13.99
N LYS A 137 -11.11 -2.25 15.10
CA LYS A 137 -11.37 -2.93 16.39
C LYS A 137 -12.70 -2.53 17.06
N TYR A 138 -13.35 -1.44 16.62
CA TYR A 138 -14.60 -0.95 17.19
C TYR A 138 -15.83 -1.33 16.35
N ARG A 139 -15.65 -1.91 15.15
CA ARG A 139 -16.76 -2.12 14.21
C ARG A 139 -17.82 -3.09 14.75
N PRO A 140 -19.10 -2.95 14.38
CA PRO A 140 -20.17 -3.84 14.86
C PRO A 140 -20.02 -5.31 14.45
N ALA A 141 -19.27 -5.59 13.38
CA ALA A 141 -19.06 -6.92 12.82
C ALA A 141 -18.00 -7.77 13.55
N VAL A 142 -17.44 -7.30 14.68
CA VAL A 142 -16.54 -8.10 15.52
C VAL A 142 -17.33 -9.22 16.20
N PRO A 143 -16.84 -10.48 16.21
CA PRO A 143 -17.51 -11.59 16.88
C PRO A 143 -17.88 -11.29 18.34
N ALA A 144 -19.04 -11.80 18.80
CA ALA A 144 -19.64 -11.47 20.09
C ALA A 144 -18.76 -11.75 21.34
N SER A 145 -17.73 -12.61 21.22
CA SER A 145 -16.74 -12.85 22.30
C SER A 145 -15.74 -11.71 22.49
N GLU A 146 -15.62 -10.82 21.50
CA GLU A 146 -14.74 -9.64 21.47
C GLU A 146 -15.52 -8.33 21.31
N ALA A 147 -16.85 -8.42 21.19
CA ALA A 147 -17.73 -7.27 21.05
C ALA A 147 -17.60 -6.34 22.26
N THR A 148 -16.88 -5.23 22.08
CA THR A 148 -17.02 -4.09 22.96
C THR A 148 -18.47 -3.64 22.95
N GLN A 149 -19.07 -3.48 24.14
CA GLN A 149 -20.32 -2.76 24.32
C GLN A 149 -20.32 -1.48 23.46
N GLU A 150 -21.46 -1.18 22.82
CA GLU A 150 -21.59 -0.03 21.94
C GLU A 150 -21.01 1.21 22.64
N ASN A 151 -20.03 1.81 21.98
CA ASN A 151 -19.32 2.99 22.45
C ASN A 151 -19.27 4.05 21.35
N LYS A 152 -18.71 5.22 21.67
CA LYS A 152 -18.67 6.37 20.77
C LYS A 152 -17.92 6.13 19.45
N LEU A 153 -17.06 5.11 19.38
CA LEU A 153 -16.26 4.78 18.19
C LEU A 153 -16.84 3.63 17.36
N THR A 154 -17.94 3.02 17.81
CA THR A 154 -18.61 1.89 17.12
C THR A 154 -18.91 2.19 15.66
N HIS A 155 -19.22 3.44 15.35
CA HIS A 155 -19.56 3.89 14.00
C HIS A 155 -18.53 4.84 13.39
N ALA A 156 -17.33 4.96 13.99
CA ALA A 156 -16.33 5.94 13.58
C ALA A 156 -15.94 5.81 12.09
N ILE A 157 -15.81 4.57 11.58
CA ILE A 157 -15.55 4.31 10.14
C ILE A 157 -16.68 4.88 9.29
N ARG A 158 -17.94 4.52 9.59
CA ARG A 158 -19.12 5.00 8.85
C ARG A 158 -19.20 6.53 8.87
N ASP A 159 -19.01 7.14 10.04
CA ASP A 159 -19.12 8.58 10.22
C ASP A 159 -18.04 9.34 9.42
N VAL A 160 -16.84 8.77 9.29
CA VAL A 160 -15.77 9.27 8.41
C VAL A 160 -16.18 9.18 6.94
N TYR A 161 -16.72 8.05 6.49
CA TYR A 161 -17.24 7.94 5.11
C TYR A 161 -18.37 8.94 4.84
N GLN A 162 -19.30 9.13 5.78
CA GLN A 162 -20.36 10.15 5.67
C GLN A 162 -19.81 11.57 5.66
N ALA A 163 -18.73 11.86 6.38
CA ALA A 163 -18.08 13.16 6.33
C ALA A 163 -17.42 13.41 4.96
N ILE A 164 -16.78 12.40 4.38
CA ILE A 164 -16.22 12.46 3.02
C ILE A 164 -17.34 12.66 2.01
N ASP A 165 -18.40 11.85 2.08
CA ASP A 165 -19.59 11.95 1.22
C ASP A 165 -20.19 13.37 1.20
N ARG A 166 -20.33 14.00 2.38
CA ARG A 166 -20.74 15.41 2.47
C ARG A 166 -19.80 16.36 1.71
N GLN A 167 -18.49 16.16 1.81
CA GLN A 167 -17.53 17.01 1.07
C GLN A 167 -17.55 16.72 -0.43
N LEU A 168 -17.77 15.47 -0.85
CA LEU A 168 -17.97 15.11 -2.25
C LEU A 168 -19.23 15.80 -2.79
N GLY A 169 -20.36 15.73 -2.10
CA GLY A 169 -21.59 16.43 -2.50
C GLY A 169 -21.39 17.94 -2.69
N LEU A 170 -20.65 18.59 -1.78
CA LEU A 170 -20.28 20.00 -1.92
C LEU A 170 -19.35 20.29 -3.11
N LEU A 171 -18.48 19.35 -3.48
CA LEU A 171 -17.64 19.48 -4.67
C LEU A 171 -18.46 19.29 -5.95
N LEU A 172 -19.39 18.34 -5.97
CA LEU A 172 -20.23 18.06 -7.14
C LEU A 172 -21.09 19.25 -7.55
N ILE A 173 -21.58 20.05 -6.60
CA ILE A 173 -22.34 21.28 -6.86
C ILE A 173 -21.52 22.32 -7.64
N GLU A 174 -20.20 22.29 -7.53
CA GLU A 174 -19.28 23.24 -8.18
C GLU A 174 -18.81 22.77 -9.57
N LEU A 175 -19.14 21.53 -9.95
CA LEU A 175 -18.77 20.96 -11.25
C LEU A 175 -19.78 21.37 -12.33
N PRO A 176 -19.36 21.47 -13.60
CA PRO A 176 -20.28 21.72 -14.69
C PRO A 176 -21.21 20.51 -14.94
N ASP A 177 -22.40 20.77 -15.49
CA ASP A 177 -23.42 19.74 -15.74
C ASP A 177 -22.97 18.64 -16.73
N ASP A 178 -21.95 18.92 -17.54
CA ASP A 178 -21.35 17.99 -18.50
C ASP A 178 -20.14 17.21 -17.94
N ALA A 179 -19.86 17.33 -16.63
CA ALA A 179 -18.77 16.59 -16.01
C ALA A 179 -19.08 15.09 -15.90
N ASN A 180 -18.08 14.26 -16.26
CA ASN A 180 -18.06 12.85 -15.88
C ASN A 180 -17.34 12.70 -14.53
N VAL A 181 -18.00 12.05 -13.58
CA VAL A 181 -17.58 11.92 -12.19
C VAL A 181 -17.31 10.45 -11.88
N PHE A 182 -16.19 10.20 -11.22
CA PHE A 182 -15.79 8.88 -10.74
C PHE A 182 -15.44 8.95 -9.26
N ILE A 183 -16.01 8.03 -8.49
CA ILE A 183 -15.57 7.73 -7.13
C ILE A 183 -14.90 6.37 -7.21
N VAL A 184 -13.62 6.29 -6.85
CA VAL A 184 -12.84 5.06 -6.95
C VAL A 184 -12.13 4.79 -5.62
N SER A 185 -12.32 3.59 -5.11
CA SER A 185 -11.53 2.96 -4.08
C SER A 185 -10.84 1.78 -4.75
N SER A 186 -9.51 1.81 -4.88
CA SER A 186 -8.74 0.77 -5.56
C SER A 186 -8.52 -0.48 -4.72
N VAL A 187 -8.69 -0.36 -3.40
CA VAL A 187 -8.45 -1.39 -2.40
C VAL A 187 -9.49 -1.25 -1.29
N GLY A 188 -9.89 -2.37 -0.72
CA GLY A 188 -10.69 -2.41 0.50
C GLY A 188 -9.80 -2.63 1.73
N ILE A 189 -10.43 -2.99 2.84
CA ILE A 189 -9.75 -3.37 4.08
C ILE A 189 -10.41 -4.65 4.58
N GLU A 190 -9.61 -5.60 5.04
CA GLU A 190 -10.07 -6.85 5.64
C GLU A 190 -9.28 -7.17 6.91
N ASP A 191 -9.73 -8.20 7.64
CA ASP A 191 -8.94 -8.76 8.73
C ASP A 191 -7.67 -9.40 8.16
N ASP A 192 -6.52 -9.01 8.69
CA ASP A 192 -5.22 -9.55 8.28
C ASP A 192 -4.28 -9.66 9.48
N TYR A 193 -3.39 -10.66 9.44
CA TYR A 193 -2.48 -11.03 10.51
C TYR A 193 -1.07 -11.30 9.97
N PRO A 194 -0.03 -10.96 10.74
CA PRO A 194 1.34 -11.02 10.26
C PRO A 194 1.82 -12.46 10.01
N THR A 195 2.64 -12.64 8.97
CA THR A 195 3.19 -13.91 8.50
C THR A 195 4.70 -13.89 8.29
N THR A 196 5.37 -12.79 8.65
CA THR A 196 6.81 -12.56 8.39
C THR A 196 7.69 -13.75 8.79
N GLN A 197 7.49 -14.28 10.01
CA GLN A 197 8.30 -15.39 10.50
C GLN A 197 7.92 -16.73 9.85
N LEU A 198 6.68 -16.91 9.41
CA LEU A 198 6.26 -18.13 8.71
C LEU A 198 7.02 -18.25 7.39
N ILE A 199 7.01 -17.21 6.56
CA ILE A 199 7.69 -17.26 5.26
C ILE A 199 9.22 -17.32 5.42
N GLU A 200 9.79 -16.62 6.40
CA GLU A 200 11.23 -16.73 6.70
C GLU A 200 11.61 -18.16 7.11
N THR A 201 10.80 -18.78 7.97
CA THR A 201 11.02 -20.15 8.43
C THR A 201 10.83 -21.15 7.29
N PHE A 202 9.83 -20.94 6.43
CA PHE A 202 9.61 -21.73 5.21
C PHE A 202 10.85 -21.75 4.33
N CYS A 203 11.36 -20.58 3.95
CA CYS A 203 12.54 -20.49 3.07
C CYS A 203 13.77 -21.13 3.71
N ARG A 204 13.95 -21.02 5.02
CA ARG A 204 15.12 -21.59 5.71
C ARG A 204 15.03 -23.10 5.92
N GLN A 205 13.91 -23.60 6.42
CA GLN A 205 13.76 -25.02 6.76
C GLN A 205 13.69 -25.91 5.52
N LEU A 206 13.12 -25.42 4.42
CA LEU A 206 13.10 -26.14 3.14
C LEU A 206 14.37 -25.91 2.29
N GLY A 207 15.35 -25.18 2.81
CA GLY A 207 16.68 -25.06 2.21
C GLY A 207 16.79 -24.06 1.04
N TYR A 208 15.80 -23.19 0.85
CA TYR A 208 15.85 -22.11 -0.14
C TYR A 208 16.81 -20.98 0.27
N GLN A 209 16.78 -20.62 1.56
CA GLN A 209 17.61 -19.57 2.15
C GLN A 209 18.60 -20.16 3.15
N ALA A 210 19.88 -20.10 2.81
CA ALA A 210 20.93 -20.67 3.64
C ALA A 210 21.20 -19.81 4.89
N HIS A 211 21.48 -20.49 6.00
CA HIS A 211 22.02 -19.85 7.19
C HIS A 211 23.43 -19.31 6.91
N PRO A 212 23.86 -18.24 7.60
CA PRO A 212 25.22 -17.75 7.45
C PRO A 212 26.20 -18.85 7.92
N GLU A 213 27.35 -18.95 7.27
CA GLU A 213 28.42 -19.82 7.76
C GLU A 213 28.79 -19.41 9.20
N PRO A 214 29.07 -20.36 10.11
CA PRO A 214 29.52 -20.02 11.45
C PRO A 214 30.81 -19.20 11.36
N ALA A 215 30.71 -17.90 11.65
CA ALA A 215 31.87 -17.03 11.68
C ALA A 215 32.82 -17.49 12.79
N SER A 216 34.12 -17.52 12.49
CA SER A 216 35.14 -17.67 13.54
C SER A 216 34.93 -16.57 14.59
N PRO A 217 35.08 -16.88 15.90
CA PRO A 217 34.75 -15.93 16.96
C PRO A 217 35.54 -14.63 16.80
N SER A 218 34.84 -13.55 16.45
CA SER A 218 35.43 -12.21 16.34
C SER A 218 35.70 -11.64 17.73
N LEU A 219 36.96 -11.34 18.04
CA LEU A 219 37.39 -10.65 19.26
C LEU A 219 37.11 -9.13 19.24
N LYS A 220 36.35 -8.61 18.26
CA LYS A 220 36.03 -7.18 18.18
C LYS A 220 35.07 -6.75 19.32
N PRO A 221 35.29 -5.58 19.96
CA PRO A 221 34.52 -5.15 21.13
C PRO A 221 33.02 -5.06 20.88
N LEU A 222 32.60 -4.63 19.69
CA LEU A 222 31.19 -4.52 19.31
C LEU A 222 30.48 -5.89 19.22
N ALA A 223 31.21 -6.94 18.82
CA ALA A 223 30.69 -8.30 18.75
C ALA A 223 30.56 -8.92 20.16
N LEU A 224 31.50 -8.60 21.05
CA LEU A 224 31.43 -8.97 22.46
C LEU A 224 30.24 -8.30 23.17
N PHE A 225 30.03 -7.00 22.92
CA PHE A 225 28.87 -6.24 23.40
C PHE A 225 27.55 -6.84 22.88
N ARG A 226 27.51 -7.19 21.59
CA ARG A 226 26.44 -7.99 20.95
C ARG A 226 26.43 -9.47 21.36
N ARG A 227 27.18 -9.89 22.37
CA ARG A 227 27.01 -11.21 23.01
C ARG A 227 26.46 -11.07 24.42
N ILE A 228 26.78 -9.96 25.08
CA ILE A 228 26.44 -9.70 26.48
C ILE A 228 25.03 -9.11 26.63
N ILE A 229 24.60 -8.21 25.74
CA ILE A 229 23.28 -7.57 25.88
C ILE A 229 22.19 -8.46 25.28
N PRO A 230 21.14 -8.90 26.00
CA PRO A 230 20.09 -9.74 25.42
C PRO A 230 19.40 -9.09 24.21
N GLN A 231 18.93 -9.90 23.26
CA GLN A 231 18.28 -9.42 22.04
C GLN A 231 17.09 -8.48 22.34
N ALA A 232 16.28 -8.79 23.35
CA ALA A 232 15.16 -7.96 23.78
C ALA A 232 15.59 -6.53 24.16
N TRP A 233 16.71 -6.40 24.88
CA TRP A 233 17.26 -5.09 25.26
C TRP A 233 17.82 -4.34 24.05
N ARG A 234 18.42 -5.04 23.07
CA ARG A 234 18.88 -4.40 21.83
C ARG A 234 17.72 -3.90 21.00
N ILE A 235 16.64 -4.67 20.89
CA ILE A 235 15.43 -4.26 20.20
C ILE A 235 14.83 -3.03 20.90
N ALA A 236 14.68 -3.07 22.23
CA ALA A 236 14.20 -1.94 23.01
C ALA A 236 15.05 -0.67 22.84
N LEU A 237 16.39 -0.80 22.90
CA LEU A 237 17.32 0.32 22.68
C LEU A 237 17.29 0.81 21.23
N SER A 238 17.12 -0.09 20.25
CA SER A 238 17.05 0.26 18.84
C SER A 238 15.85 1.16 18.53
N ARG A 239 14.74 1.06 19.29
CA ARG A 239 13.55 1.90 19.13
C ARG A 239 13.85 3.39 19.34
N TYR A 240 14.90 3.73 20.09
CA TYR A 240 15.35 5.10 20.34
C TYR A 240 16.38 5.61 19.32
N LEU A 241 16.87 4.75 18.41
CA LEU A 241 17.81 5.16 17.38
C LEU A 241 17.09 5.90 16.23
N PRO A 242 17.80 6.83 15.54
CA PRO A 242 17.32 7.41 14.29
C PRO A 242 16.92 6.33 13.28
N ARG A 243 15.93 6.63 12.44
CA ARG A 243 15.37 5.69 11.45
C ARG A 243 16.44 5.12 10.53
N ASP A 244 17.27 5.95 9.91
CA ASP A 244 18.31 5.50 8.98
C ASP A 244 19.27 4.51 9.63
N THR A 245 19.57 4.72 10.91
CA THR A 245 20.37 3.78 11.71
C THR A 245 19.64 2.47 11.92
N ARG A 246 18.33 2.49 12.23
CA ARG A 246 17.51 1.28 12.36
C ARG A 246 17.40 0.52 11.03
N GLU A 247 17.12 1.21 9.93
CA GLU A 247 17.04 0.61 8.59
C GLU A 247 18.38 0.02 8.17
N ARG A 248 19.47 0.74 8.40
CA ARG A 248 20.83 0.22 8.14
C ARG A 248 21.13 -1.01 8.98
N LEU A 249 20.74 -1.02 10.26
CA LEU A 249 20.91 -2.18 11.13
C LEU A 249 20.06 -3.37 10.69
N LEU A 250 18.82 -3.15 10.25
CA LEU A 250 17.95 -4.20 9.70
C LEU A 250 18.52 -4.74 8.38
N ALA A 251 18.96 -3.85 7.48
CA ALA A 251 19.61 -4.22 6.23
C ALA A 251 20.95 -4.95 6.46
N ASP A 252 21.73 -4.55 7.46
CA ASP A 252 22.95 -5.25 7.89
C ASP A 252 22.62 -6.63 8.47
N GLN A 253 21.58 -6.75 9.30
CA GLN A 253 21.14 -8.03 9.86
C GLN A 253 20.67 -8.98 8.76
N PHE A 254 19.87 -8.48 7.82
CA PHE A 254 19.38 -9.23 6.67
C PHE A 254 20.54 -9.71 5.78
N ARG A 255 21.46 -8.81 5.42
CA ARG A 255 22.63 -9.14 4.58
C ARG A 255 23.58 -10.13 5.24
N ASN A 256 23.90 -9.94 6.51
CA ASN A 256 24.85 -10.80 7.23
C ASN A 256 24.21 -12.08 7.78
N GLY A 257 22.87 -12.17 7.78
CA GLY A 257 22.10 -13.31 8.27
C GLY A 257 21.85 -14.39 7.21
N THR A 258 22.49 -14.31 6.05
CA THR A 258 22.25 -15.20 4.91
C THR A 258 23.58 -15.55 4.23
N ASN A 259 23.80 -16.82 3.90
CA ASN A 259 24.88 -17.21 3.01
C ASN A 259 24.37 -17.11 1.56
N TRP A 260 24.67 -16.00 0.88
CA TRP A 260 24.15 -15.72 -0.46
C TRP A 260 24.66 -16.69 -1.52
N GLY A 261 25.90 -17.15 -1.42
CA GLY A 261 26.48 -18.14 -2.34
C GLY A 261 25.84 -19.53 -2.28
N LYS A 262 24.98 -19.81 -1.28
CA LYS A 262 24.20 -21.05 -1.15
C LYS A 262 22.68 -20.83 -1.12
N THR A 263 22.24 -19.58 -1.31
CA THR A 263 20.82 -19.21 -1.23
C THR A 263 20.24 -19.14 -2.63
N THR A 264 19.19 -19.91 -2.91
CA THR A 264 18.49 -19.89 -4.21
C THR A 264 17.29 -18.96 -4.19
N ALA A 265 16.61 -18.82 -3.06
CA ALA A 265 15.50 -17.88 -2.88
C ALA A 265 15.43 -17.38 -1.44
N PHE A 266 14.87 -16.18 -1.24
CA PHE A 266 14.83 -15.49 0.06
C PHE A 266 13.60 -14.59 0.16
N THR A 267 13.24 -14.23 1.38
CA THR A 267 12.09 -13.37 1.65
C THR A 267 12.50 -11.90 1.73
N ILE A 268 11.66 -11.00 1.23
CA ILE A 268 11.75 -9.58 1.56
C ILE A 268 10.93 -9.37 2.84
N PRO A 269 11.47 -8.72 3.88
CA PRO A 269 10.73 -8.45 5.10
C PRO A 269 9.42 -7.69 4.84
N ALA A 270 8.30 -8.32 5.17
CA ALA A 270 6.94 -7.75 5.08
C ALA A 270 6.07 -8.35 6.19
N TYR A 271 5.09 -7.59 6.70
CA TYR A 271 4.23 -8.06 7.78
C TYR A 271 3.17 -9.04 7.30
N TYR A 272 2.44 -8.70 6.23
CA TYR A 272 1.19 -9.36 5.84
C TYR A 272 1.37 -10.23 4.59
N THR A 273 1.18 -9.64 3.40
CA THR A 273 1.56 -10.27 2.13
C THR A 273 3.06 -10.59 2.16
N SER A 274 3.38 -11.85 1.87
CA SER A 274 4.76 -12.32 1.83
C SER A 274 5.35 -12.16 0.44
N PHE A 275 6.62 -11.74 0.38
CA PHE A 275 7.32 -11.49 -0.87
C PHE A 275 8.56 -12.38 -0.95
N VAL A 276 8.67 -13.21 -1.99
CA VAL A 276 9.83 -14.07 -2.22
C VAL A 276 10.58 -13.63 -3.47
N ARG A 277 11.90 -13.53 -3.35
CA ARG A 277 12.83 -13.32 -4.47
C ARG A 277 13.68 -14.56 -4.69
N VAL A 278 13.91 -14.87 -5.95
CA VAL A 278 14.97 -15.76 -6.41
C VAL A 278 16.28 -14.98 -6.39
N ASN A 279 17.35 -15.62 -5.91
CA ASN A 279 18.72 -15.10 -5.95
C ASN A 279 19.28 -15.20 -7.37
N LEU A 280 18.67 -14.42 -8.27
CA LEU A 280 18.81 -14.50 -9.71
C LEU A 280 20.11 -13.85 -10.17
N ARG A 281 20.89 -14.57 -10.99
CA ARG A 281 22.14 -14.05 -11.56
C ARG A 281 21.88 -12.79 -12.39
N GLY A 282 22.69 -11.77 -12.13
CA GLY A 282 22.64 -10.48 -12.83
C GLY A 282 21.48 -9.56 -12.41
N ARG A 283 20.63 -9.98 -11.45
CA ARG A 283 19.70 -9.08 -10.75
C ARG A 283 20.16 -8.86 -9.31
N GLU A 284 20.50 -9.94 -8.62
CA GLU A 284 21.03 -9.87 -7.26
C GLU A 284 22.57 -9.83 -7.27
N PRO A 285 23.20 -9.11 -6.30
CA PRO A 285 24.67 -8.96 -6.27
C PRO A 285 25.45 -10.28 -6.22
N GLU A 286 24.95 -11.27 -5.49
CA GLU A 286 25.54 -12.61 -5.34
C GLU A 286 24.61 -13.69 -5.93
N GLY A 287 23.89 -13.35 -7.01
CA GLY A 287 22.95 -14.24 -7.67
C GLY A 287 23.60 -15.52 -8.20
N ILE A 288 23.03 -16.67 -7.83
CA ILE A 288 23.53 -18.00 -8.20
C ILE A 288 22.60 -18.77 -9.14
N VAL A 289 21.32 -18.41 -9.20
CA VAL A 289 20.33 -19.10 -10.04
C VAL A 289 20.38 -18.54 -11.45
N GLU A 290 20.54 -19.40 -12.46
CA GLU A 290 20.54 -19.00 -13.86
C GLU A 290 19.14 -18.65 -14.36
N ARG A 291 19.10 -17.79 -15.39
CA ARG A 291 17.85 -17.45 -16.08
C ARG A 291 17.35 -18.62 -16.93
N GLY A 292 16.05 -18.62 -17.23
CA GLY A 292 15.42 -19.63 -18.07
C GLY A 292 14.96 -20.82 -17.24
N ALA A 293 15.28 -22.04 -17.69
CA ALA A 293 14.73 -23.27 -17.11
C ALA A 293 15.00 -23.42 -15.60
N GLU A 294 16.19 -23.06 -15.11
CA GLU A 294 16.51 -23.17 -13.67
C GLU A 294 15.64 -22.25 -12.82
N TYR A 295 15.47 -20.99 -13.24
CA TYR A 295 14.57 -20.03 -12.60
C TYR A 295 13.11 -20.51 -12.60
N GLU A 296 12.59 -20.93 -13.75
CA GLU A 296 11.20 -21.39 -13.87
C GLU A 296 10.93 -22.63 -13.02
N SER A 297 11.83 -23.63 -13.07
CA SER A 297 11.71 -24.83 -12.23
C SER A 297 11.81 -24.52 -10.74
N LEU A 298 12.59 -23.50 -10.34
CA LEU A 298 12.65 -23.06 -8.95
C LEU A 298 11.34 -22.41 -8.50
N LEU A 299 10.70 -21.58 -9.34
CA LEU A 299 9.39 -20.99 -9.03
C LEU A 299 8.31 -22.06 -8.93
N GLU A 300 8.28 -23.03 -9.84
CA GLU A 300 7.35 -24.16 -9.79
C GLU A 300 7.51 -24.96 -8.51
N ARG A 301 8.75 -25.21 -8.08
CA ARG A 301 9.03 -25.91 -6.83
C ARG A 301 8.59 -25.10 -5.61
N LEU A 302 8.91 -23.80 -5.56
CA LEU A 302 8.48 -22.91 -4.49
C LEU A 302 6.95 -22.89 -4.35
N GLU A 303 6.23 -22.79 -5.47
CA GLU A 303 4.77 -22.85 -5.47
C GLU A 303 4.23 -24.18 -5.00
N SER A 304 4.82 -25.29 -5.44
CA SER A 304 4.41 -26.64 -5.02
C SER A 304 4.56 -26.80 -3.51
N ASP A 305 5.66 -26.33 -2.93
CA ASP A 305 5.90 -26.38 -1.49
C ASP A 305 4.97 -25.44 -0.72
N LEU A 306 4.75 -24.22 -1.22
CA LEU A 306 3.81 -23.27 -0.61
C LEU A 306 2.36 -23.81 -0.61
N LYS A 307 1.93 -24.50 -1.67
CA LYS A 307 0.59 -25.12 -1.77
C LYS A 307 0.39 -26.28 -0.79
N GLN A 308 1.46 -26.85 -0.24
CA GLN A 308 1.41 -27.92 0.76
C GLN A 308 1.26 -27.39 2.20
N LEU A 309 1.29 -26.06 2.39
CA LEU A 309 1.16 -25.46 3.71
C LEU A 309 -0.27 -25.55 4.22
N VAL A 310 -0.44 -26.19 5.38
CA VAL A 310 -1.72 -26.37 6.07
C VAL A 310 -1.66 -25.68 7.42
N ASP A 311 -2.64 -24.84 7.71
CA ASP A 311 -2.79 -24.26 9.04
C ASP A 311 -3.19 -25.36 10.04
N LEU A 312 -2.42 -25.50 11.12
CA LEU A 312 -2.65 -26.56 12.10
C LEU A 312 -3.84 -26.30 13.02
N ASP A 313 -4.29 -25.05 13.14
CA ASP A 313 -5.42 -24.71 14.00
C ASP A 313 -6.76 -24.98 13.29
N THR A 314 -6.84 -24.77 11.97
CA THR A 314 -8.07 -24.98 11.18
C THR A 314 -8.05 -26.23 10.30
N GLY A 315 -6.89 -26.75 9.92
CA GLY A 315 -6.74 -27.80 8.92
C GLY A 315 -6.96 -27.32 7.47
N GLU A 316 -7.17 -26.03 7.25
CA GLU A 316 -7.35 -25.43 5.92
C GLU A 316 -5.98 -25.09 5.28
N PRO A 317 -5.90 -24.92 3.94
CA PRO A 317 -4.69 -24.41 3.29
C PRO A 317 -4.28 -23.05 3.89
N ALA A 318 -3.02 -22.90 4.25
CA ALA A 318 -2.52 -21.65 4.83
C ALA A 318 -2.37 -20.54 3.77
N VAL A 319 -2.07 -20.90 2.53
CA VAL A 319 -1.88 -19.98 1.41
C VAL A 319 -3.18 -19.83 0.60
N LYS A 320 -3.63 -18.59 0.40
CA LYS A 320 -4.81 -18.21 -0.40
C LYS A 320 -4.47 -18.15 -1.89
N ARG A 321 -3.42 -17.40 -2.23
CA ARG A 321 -3.01 -17.13 -3.61
C ARG A 321 -1.51 -16.94 -3.71
N ILE A 322 -0.93 -17.43 -4.81
CA ILE A 322 0.46 -17.20 -5.17
C ILE A 322 0.46 -16.55 -6.55
N THR A 323 1.11 -15.40 -6.67
CA THR A 323 1.14 -14.62 -7.90
C THR A 323 2.58 -14.40 -8.34
N ARG A 324 2.91 -14.83 -9.57
CA ARG A 324 4.21 -14.53 -10.19
C ARG A 324 4.21 -13.12 -10.76
N SER A 325 5.21 -12.32 -10.42
CA SER A 325 5.34 -10.97 -10.96
C SER A 325 5.49 -10.95 -12.49
N VAL A 326 6.18 -11.94 -13.04
CA VAL A 326 6.43 -12.04 -14.49
C VAL A 326 5.15 -12.30 -15.29
N ASP A 327 4.21 -13.05 -14.72
CA ASP A 327 2.91 -13.34 -15.35
C ASP A 327 2.02 -12.10 -15.36
N VAL A 328 2.02 -11.34 -14.25
CA VAL A 328 1.21 -10.12 -14.12
C VAL A 328 1.71 -9.00 -15.01
N PHE A 329 3.01 -8.75 -15.02
CA PHE A 329 3.60 -7.60 -15.72
C PHE A 329 4.13 -7.95 -17.13
N ASN A 330 3.92 -9.20 -17.57
CA ASN A 330 4.27 -9.76 -18.88
C ASN A 330 5.67 -9.32 -19.35
N GLY A 331 6.68 -9.60 -18.51
CA GLY A 331 8.01 -9.06 -18.70
C GLY A 331 9.09 -9.75 -17.87
N TYR A 332 10.31 -9.27 -18.03
CA TYR A 332 11.45 -9.74 -17.25
C TYR A 332 11.26 -9.50 -15.75
N PRO A 333 11.82 -10.36 -14.87
CA PRO A 333 11.79 -10.15 -13.44
C PRO A 333 12.34 -8.76 -13.10
N HIS A 334 11.44 -7.87 -12.67
CA HIS A 334 11.77 -6.45 -12.47
C HIS A 334 12.71 -6.30 -11.28
N VAL A 335 13.66 -5.36 -11.34
CA VAL A 335 14.66 -5.16 -10.27
C VAL A 335 14.00 -4.82 -8.93
N ALA A 336 12.89 -4.07 -8.97
CA ALA A 336 12.20 -3.58 -7.77
C ALA A 336 11.13 -4.56 -7.21
N LEU A 337 10.70 -5.57 -7.98
CA LEU A 337 9.61 -6.45 -7.56
C LEU A 337 10.13 -7.77 -6.98
N PRO A 338 9.36 -8.44 -6.10
CA PRO A 338 9.60 -9.85 -5.81
C PRO A 338 9.34 -10.72 -7.05
N ASP A 339 9.70 -12.00 -6.99
CA ASP A 339 9.29 -12.97 -8.01
C ASP A 339 7.92 -13.57 -7.70
N LEU A 340 7.63 -13.79 -6.41
CA LEU A 340 6.35 -14.29 -5.92
C LEU A 340 5.75 -13.36 -4.87
N PHE A 341 4.46 -13.08 -5.03
CA PHE A 341 3.57 -12.57 -4.00
C PHE A 341 2.79 -13.74 -3.40
N ILE A 342 2.76 -13.83 -2.07
CA ILE A 342 2.07 -14.89 -1.34
C ILE A 342 1.06 -14.23 -0.42
N GLU A 343 -0.22 -14.46 -0.73
CA GLU A 343 -1.36 -14.06 0.07
C GLU A 343 -1.81 -15.26 0.90
N TRP A 344 -2.11 -15.04 2.18
CA TRP A 344 -2.47 -16.12 3.09
C TRP A 344 -3.96 -16.12 3.41
N ASN A 345 -4.46 -17.23 3.96
CA ASN A 345 -5.82 -17.33 4.48
C ASN A 345 -5.85 -16.75 5.91
N HIS A 346 -5.93 -15.43 6.02
CA HIS A 346 -5.78 -14.67 7.27
C HIS A 346 -7.05 -14.65 8.17
N ARG A 347 -7.66 -15.81 8.47
CA ARG A 347 -8.83 -15.86 9.36
C ARG A 347 -8.49 -15.60 10.83
N HIS A 348 -7.23 -15.78 11.20
CA HIS A 348 -6.68 -15.53 12.53
C HIS A 348 -5.15 -15.46 12.44
N PHE A 349 -4.49 -15.18 13.56
CA PHE A 349 -3.03 -15.27 13.66
C PHE A 349 -2.58 -16.74 13.66
N MET A 350 -2.08 -17.23 12.51
CA MET A 350 -1.55 -18.58 12.37
C MET A 350 -0.23 -18.73 13.13
N GLN A 351 -0.26 -19.34 14.31
CA GLN A 351 0.97 -19.55 15.09
C GLN A 351 1.82 -20.69 14.54
N ARG A 352 1.17 -21.73 13.99
CA ARG A 352 1.83 -22.93 13.47
C ARG A 352 1.21 -23.34 12.14
N VAL A 353 2.07 -23.60 11.15
CA VAL A 353 1.68 -24.09 9.83
C VAL A 353 2.49 -25.34 9.55
N ASN A 354 1.84 -26.42 9.13
CA ASN A 354 2.50 -27.67 8.77
C ASN A 354 2.84 -27.69 7.28
N HIS A 355 4.04 -28.17 6.99
CA HIS A 355 4.45 -28.70 5.69
C HIS A 355 4.80 -30.18 5.88
N PRO A 356 4.64 -31.06 4.87
CA PRO A 356 4.97 -32.50 5.02
C PRO A 356 6.39 -32.79 5.52
N MET A 357 7.33 -31.87 5.30
CA MET A 357 8.72 -32.00 5.74
C MET A 357 9.02 -31.37 7.10
N CYS A 358 8.21 -30.43 7.58
CA CYS A 358 8.52 -29.64 8.77
C CYS A 358 7.34 -28.82 9.31
N ASP A 359 7.36 -28.50 10.60
CA ASP A 359 6.47 -27.52 11.22
C ASP A 359 7.08 -26.13 11.18
N LEU A 360 6.36 -25.18 10.58
CA LEU A 360 6.69 -23.77 10.62
C LEU A 360 6.01 -23.14 11.83
N VAL A 361 6.78 -22.37 12.62
CA VAL A 361 6.27 -21.74 13.84
C VAL A 361 6.66 -20.27 13.82
N GLN A 362 5.70 -19.41 14.14
CA GLN A 362 5.95 -18.01 14.40
C GLN A 362 5.51 -17.57 15.79
N LYS A 363 6.09 -16.48 16.26
CA LYS A 363 5.67 -15.79 17.48
C LYS A 363 4.86 -14.57 17.12
N LYS A 364 3.81 -14.30 17.90
CA LYS A 364 3.05 -13.07 17.81
C LYS A 364 4.00 -11.87 18.00
N PRO A 365 4.12 -10.96 17.03
CA PRO A 365 5.01 -9.82 17.18
C PRO A 365 4.46 -8.89 18.28
N ASP A 366 5.36 -8.12 18.91
CA ASP A 366 4.99 -7.11 19.92
C ASP A 366 3.97 -6.10 19.37
N PHE A 367 3.98 -5.90 18.06
CA PHE A 367 3.20 -4.89 17.37
C PHE A 367 2.80 -5.37 15.98
N PHE A 368 1.50 -5.31 15.69
CA PHE A 368 0.92 -5.51 14.37
C PHE A 368 -0.50 -4.92 14.34
N ARG A 369 -1.02 -4.59 13.16
CA ARG A 369 -2.44 -4.32 12.94
C ARG A 369 -3.16 -5.64 12.67
N THR A 370 -4.40 -5.77 13.12
CA THR A 370 -5.30 -6.90 12.77
C THR A 370 -6.07 -6.61 11.48
N THR A 371 -5.50 -5.78 10.60
CA THR A 371 -6.08 -5.36 9.33
C THR A 371 -5.00 -5.11 8.31
N ASP A 372 -5.34 -5.40 7.06
CA ASP A 372 -4.60 -4.93 5.90
C ASP A 372 -5.54 -4.69 4.71
N HIS A 373 -4.97 -4.28 3.58
CA HIS A 373 -5.71 -4.06 2.34
C HIS A 373 -6.29 -5.36 1.77
N SER A 374 -7.56 -5.31 1.35
CA SER A 374 -8.12 -6.34 0.48
C SER A 374 -7.88 -6.01 -1.00
N ASP A 375 -7.91 -7.02 -1.87
CA ASP A 375 -7.80 -6.87 -3.32
C ASP A 375 -9.09 -6.39 -4.01
N HIS A 376 -10.14 -6.11 -3.22
CA HIS A 376 -11.42 -5.63 -3.71
C HIS A 376 -11.74 -4.24 -3.15
N GLY A 377 -11.79 -3.25 -4.05
CA GLY A 377 -12.34 -1.93 -3.77
C GLY A 377 -13.76 -1.77 -4.33
N PHE A 378 -14.15 -0.52 -4.61
CA PHE A 378 -15.40 -0.21 -5.30
C PHE A 378 -15.24 1.02 -6.19
N PHE A 379 -16.14 1.18 -7.14
CA PHE A 379 -16.27 2.44 -7.86
C PHE A 379 -17.73 2.78 -8.15
N ALA A 380 -17.97 4.07 -8.40
CA ALA A 380 -19.20 4.59 -8.94
C ALA A 380 -18.87 5.63 -10.01
N ALA A 381 -19.67 5.68 -11.08
CA ALA A 381 -19.51 6.62 -12.17
C ALA A 381 -20.85 7.26 -12.54
N ALA A 382 -20.84 8.55 -12.87
CA ALA A 382 -22.00 9.28 -13.36
C ALA A 382 -21.57 10.42 -14.28
N GLY A 383 -22.35 10.72 -15.32
CA GLY A 383 -22.07 11.81 -16.24
C GLY A 383 -22.67 11.58 -17.63
N PRO A 384 -22.58 12.56 -18.54
CA PRO A 384 -23.19 12.48 -19.87
C PRO A 384 -22.62 11.37 -20.74
N SER A 385 -21.36 10.96 -20.50
CA SER A 385 -20.70 9.90 -21.26
C SER A 385 -20.83 8.52 -20.60
N ILE A 386 -21.55 8.40 -19.48
CA ILE A 386 -21.70 7.14 -18.75
C ILE A 386 -23.05 6.51 -19.10
N GLY A 387 -23.03 5.47 -19.93
CA GLY A 387 -24.23 4.80 -20.45
C GLY A 387 -24.71 3.65 -19.59
N ALA A 388 -23.81 3.04 -18.79
CA ALA A 388 -24.15 1.92 -17.93
C ALA A 388 -25.11 2.35 -16.81
N ARG A 389 -26.22 1.60 -16.66
CA ARG A 389 -27.23 1.80 -15.61
C ARG A 389 -27.29 0.66 -14.59
N GLU A 390 -26.47 -0.37 -14.78
CA GLU A 390 -26.40 -1.54 -13.93
C GLU A 390 -24.96 -1.79 -13.48
N SER A 391 -24.78 -2.73 -12.54
CA SER A 391 -23.45 -3.14 -12.10
C SER A 391 -22.65 -3.71 -13.27
N LEU A 392 -21.40 -3.26 -13.39
CA LEU A 392 -20.45 -3.79 -14.37
C LEU A 392 -19.77 -5.09 -13.88
N GLY A 393 -20.05 -5.55 -12.66
CA GLY A 393 -19.29 -6.62 -12.01
C GLY A 393 -17.83 -6.20 -11.79
N ASP A 394 -16.92 -7.17 -11.82
CA ASP A 394 -15.50 -6.91 -11.59
C ASP A 394 -14.88 -6.11 -12.74
N VAL A 395 -14.12 -5.08 -12.37
CA VAL A 395 -13.37 -4.20 -13.27
C VAL A 395 -11.93 -4.11 -12.76
N PRO A 396 -10.92 -4.46 -13.59
CA PRO A 396 -9.52 -4.27 -13.24
C PRO A 396 -9.20 -2.80 -12.94
N VAL A 397 -8.50 -2.54 -11.84
CA VAL A 397 -8.10 -1.17 -11.46
C VAL A 397 -7.25 -0.47 -12.55
N LEU A 398 -6.49 -1.24 -13.32
CA LEU A 398 -5.64 -0.72 -14.40
C LEU A 398 -6.45 -0.17 -15.59
N ASP A 399 -7.73 -0.51 -15.71
CA ASP A 399 -8.59 -0.08 -16.82
C ASP A 399 -9.09 1.37 -16.65
N PHE A 400 -9.01 1.94 -15.44
CA PHE A 400 -9.44 3.32 -15.19
C PHE A 400 -8.59 4.37 -15.90
N ALA A 401 -7.26 4.25 -15.86
CA ALA A 401 -6.37 5.22 -16.49
C ALA A 401 -6.58 5.33 -18.02
N PRO A 402 -6.60 4.23 -18.79
CA PRO A 402 -7.00 4.24 -20.20
C PRO A 402 -8.39 4.83 -20.43
N THR A 403 -9.35 4.49 -19.57
CA THR A 403 -10.73 4.98 -19.66
C THR A 403 -10.82 6.49 -19.48
N PHE A 404 -10.13 7.04 -18.48
CA PHE A 404 -10.09 8.49 -18.24
C PHE A 404 -9.43 9.25 -19.39
N LEU A 405 -8.35 8.71 -19.96
CA LEU A 405 -7.72 9.28 -21.14
C LEU A 405 -8.68 9.26 -22.35
N SER A 406 -9.36 8.14 -22.58
CA SER A 406 -10.35 8.01 -23.66
C SER A 406 -11.51 9.00 -23.51
N LEU A 407 -12.06 9.16 -22.32
CA LEU A 407 -13.13 10.14 -22.02
C LEU A 407 -12.69 11.59 -22.24
N MET A 408 -11.40 11.88 -22.06
CA MET A 408 -10.81 13.18 -22.38
C MET A 408 -10.46 13.33 -23.87
N GLY A 409 -10.67 12.32 -24.72
CA GLY A 409 -10.26 12.33 -26.13
C GLY A 409 -8.75 12.24 -26.33
N GLU A 410 -8.03 11.67 -25.37
CA GLU A 410 -6.58 11.54 -25.39
C GLU A 410 -6.12 10.12 -25.79
N PRO A 411 -5.06 9.98 -26.58
CA PRO A 411 -4.52 8.67 -26.92
C PRO A 411 -4.01 7.96 -25.66
N VAL A 412 -4.37 6.69 -25.52
CA VAL A 412 -3.87 5.81 -24.45
C VAL A 412 -2.42 5.41 -24.75
N PRO A 413 -1.45 5.75 -23.87
CA PRO A 413 -0.06 5.34 -24.04
C PRO A 413 0.10 3.81 -24.05
N ARG A 414 0.97 3.29 -24.92
CA ARG A 414 1.27 1.85 -25.00
C ARG A 414 1.89 1.24 -23.73
N CYS A 415 2.38 2.07 -22.82
CA CYS A 415 2.91 1.61 -21.54
C CYS A 415 1.80 1.18 -20.57
N LEU A 416 0.58 1.72 -20.73
CA LEU A 416 -0.59 1.32 -19.95
C LEU A 416 -1.13 -0.01 -20.47
N THR A 417 -1.21 -1.03 -19.62
CA THR A 417 -1.68 -2.38 -20.00
C THR A 417 -3.18 -2.59 -19.84
N GLY A 418 -3.83 -1.75 -19.04
CA GLY A 418 -5.29 -1.75 -18.90
C GLY A 418 -6.00 -1.41 -20.21
N LYS A 419 -7.30 -1.69 -20.26
CA LYS A 419 -8.17 -1.45 -21.40
C LYS A 419 -9.20 -0.37 -21.08
N VAL A 420 -9.75 0.25 -22.12
CA VAL A 420 -10.89 1.14 -21.96
C VAL A 420 -12.10 0.30 -21.55
N ILE A 421 -12.87 0.77 -20.56
CA ILE A 421 -14.08 0.10 -20.09
C ILE A 421 -15.23 0.49 -21.02
N ASP A 422 -15.21 -0.02 -22.25
CA ASP A 422 -16.16 0.38 -23.31
C ASP A 422 -17.62 0.18 -22.89
N ARG A 423 -17.90 -0.90 -22.16
CA ARG A 423 -19.25 -1.22 -21.63
C ARG A 423 -19.81 -0.18 -20.64
N MET A 424 -18.98 0.75 -20.14
CA MET A 424 -19.40 1.83 -19.25
C MET A 424 -19.77 3.09 -20.03
N ILE A 425 -19.12 3.31 -21.17
CA ILE A 425 -19.16 4.57 -21.91
C ILE A 425 -20.31 4.51 -22.92
N SER A 426 -21.09 5.58 -23.02
CA SER A 426 -22.10 5.74 -24.08
C SER A 426 -21.41 5.96 -25.44
N ASP A 427 -22.02 5.45 -26.51
CA ASP A 427 -21.59 5.72 -27.89
C ASP A 427 -21.51 7.22 -28.24
#